data_AF-A0A3C1D5H5-F1
#
_entry.id   AF-A0A3C1D5H5-F1
#
_cell.length_a   1.000
_cell.length_b   1.000
_cell.length_c   1.000
_cell.angle_alpha   90.00
_cell.angle_beta   90.00
_cell.angle_gamma   90.00
#
_symmetry.space_group_name_H-M   'P 1'
#
loop_
_entity.id
_entity.type
_entity.pdbx_description
1 polymer ?
#
loop_
_entity_poly.entity_id
_entity_poly.type
_entity_poly.pdbx_seq_one_letter_code
_entity_poly.pdbx_strand_id
1 'polypeptide(L)' 'MATVRYFAGAAEAAGAEEEIRGEQTLDALRAAVVTDHERLRFVLPRCAVLVNGERTDADMPLSAS' A
#
# COMPACT_ATOMS: atom_id res chain seq x y z
N MET A 1 -5.33 -8.15 -9.11
CA MET A 1 -4.66 -8.55 -7.86
C MET A 1 -3.26 -7.95 -7.87
N ALA A 2 -2.87 -7.29 -6.78
CA ALA A 2 -1.56 -6.67 -6.60
C ALA A 2 -0.84 -7.32 -5.40
N THR A 3 0.47 -7.48 -5.52
CA THR A 3 1.33 -7.82 -4.38
C THR A 3 1.79 -6.52 -3.71
N VAL A 4 1.42 -6.35 -2.45
CA VAL A 4 1.84 -5.18 -1.65
C VAL A 4 2.98 -5.60 -0.75
N ARG A 5 4.08 -4.84 -0.78
CA ARG A 5 5.25 -5.08 0.06
C ARG A 5 5.49 -3.90 0.98
N TYR A 6 5.54 -4.17 2.27
CA TYR A 6 5.81 -3.18 3.30
C TYR A 6 7.28 -3.24 3.72
N PHE A 7 7.85 -2.08 4.03
CA PHE A 7 9.25 -1.97 4.45
C PHE A 7 9.38 -1.18 5.74
N ALA A 8 10.34 -1.56 6.58
CA ALA A 8 10.68 -0.88 7.83
C ALA A 8 9.44 -0.60 8.70
N GLY A 9 9.22 0.65 9.10
CA GLY A 9 8.10 1.02 9.98
C GLY A 9 6.70 0.73 9.39
N ALA A 10 6.57 0.60 8.06
CA ALA A 10 5.31 0.19 7.45
C ALA A 10 5.03 -1.31 7.68
N ALA A 11 6.06 -2.17 7.60
CA ALA A 11 5.90 -3.60 7.86
C ALA A 11 5.54 -3.86 9.33
N GLU A 12 6.19 -3.14 10.25
CA GLU A 12 5.87 -3.18 11.68
C GLU A 12 4.43 -2.73 11.97
N ALA A 13 3.97 -1.69 11.28
CA ALA A 13 2.61 -1.17 11.44
C ALA A 13 1.55 -2.12 10.85
N ALA A 14 1.81 -2.71 9.68
CA ALA A 14 0.97 -3.72 9.05
C ALA A 14 1.01 -5.08 9.76
N GLY A 15 2.06 -5.37 10.52
CA GLY A 15 2.29 -6.71 11.08
C GLY A 15 2.58 -7.77 10.02
N ALA A 16 2.93 -7.34 8.80
CA ALA A 16 3.21 -8.19 7.65
C ALA A 16 4.22 -7.50 6.73
N GLU A 17 5.08 -8.29 6.09
CA GLU A 17 6.01 -7.78 5.06
C GLU A 17 5.39 -7.78 3.67
N GLU A 18 4.44 -8.69 3.42
CA GLU A 18 3.77 -8.84 2.13
C GLU A 18 2.32 -9.29 2.30
N GLU A 19 1.42 -8.78 1.45
CA GLU A 19 0.04 -9.28 1.32
C GLU A 19 -0.45 -9.20 -0.14
N ILE A 20 -1.41 -10.06 -0.49
CA ILE A 20 -2.08 -10.05 -1.81
C ILE A 20 -3.39 -9.29 -1.69
N ARG A 21 -3.58 -8.31 -2.57
CA ARG A 21 -4.67 -7.33 -2.51
C ARG A 21 -5.46 -7.30 -3.82
N GLY A 22 -6.75 -6.99 -3.71
CA GLY A 22 -7.72 -7.07 -4.82
C GLY A 22 -8.18 -5.71 -5.35
N GLU A 23 -7.77 -4.63 -4.70
CA GLU A 23 -8.16 -3.27 -5.01
C GLU A 23 -7.61 -2.82 -6.36
N GLN A 24 -8.42 -2.06 -7.10
CA GLN A 24 -8.16 -1.74 -8.50
C GLN A 24 -7.42 -0.42 -8.69
N THR A 25 -7.38 0.44 -7.67
CA THR A 25 -6.64 1.71 -7.66
C THR A 25 -5.80 1.84 -6.40
N LEU A 26 -4.78 2.69 -6.46
CA LEU A 26 -3.89 2.93 -5.34
C LEU A 26 -4.61 3.57 -4.15
N ASP A 27 -5.56 4.48 -4.38
CA ASP A 27 -6.34 5.08 -3.29
C ASP A 27 -7.29 4.09 -2.64
N ALA A 28 -7.96 3.23 -3.43
CA ALA A 28 -8.79 2.16 -2.87
C ALA A 28 -7.95 1.21 -2.02
N LEU A 29 -6.75 0.85 -2.50
CA LEU A 29 -5.81 0.03 -1.75
C LEU A 29 -5.39 0.71 -0.44
N ARG A 30 -4.97 1.97 -0.48
CA ARG A 30 -4.55 2.74 0.71
C ARG A 30 -5.67 2.80 1.76
N ALA A 31 -6.90 3.06 1.34
CA ALA A 31 -8.04 3.09 2.24
C ALA A 31 -8.31 1.72 2.89
N ALA A 32 -8.25 0.66 2.10
CA ALA A 32 -8.50 -0.70 2.58
C ALA A 32 -7.44 -1.18 3.56
N VAL A 33 -6.14 -0.99 3.26
CA VAL A 33 -5.06 -1.41 4.17
C VAL A 33 -5.05 -0.61 5.47
N VAL A 34 -5.47 0.66 5.45
CA VAL A 34 -5.66 1.45 6.69
C VAL A 34 -6.83 0.94 7.52
N THR A 35 -7.90 0.48 6.86
CA THR A 35 -9.07 -0.10 7.54
C THR A 35 -8.70 -1.41 8.21
N ASP A 36 -7.93 -2.26 7.54
CA ASP A 36 -7.51 -3.56 8.07
C ASP A 36 -6.37 -3.42 9.10
N HIS A 37 -5.49 -2.43 8.91
CA HIS A 37 -4.31 -2.19 9.74
C HIS A 37 -4.26 -0.74 10.24
N GLU A 38 -5.03 -0.42 11.27
CA GLU A 38 -5.22 0.98 11.72
C GLU A 38 -3.92 1.74 12.01
N ARG A 39 -2.85 1.05 12.43
CA ARG A 39 -1.53 1.67 12.69
C ARG A 39 -0.90 2.28 11.43
N LEU A 40 -1.22 1.77 10.24
CA LEU A 40 -0.73 2.31 8.96
C LEU A 40 -1.18 3.76 8.73
N ARG A 41 -2.30 4.21 9.31
CA ARG A 41 -2.78 5.60 9.17
C ARG A 41 -1.75 6.65 9.58
N PHE A 42 -0.86 6.30 10.51
CA PHE A 42 0.18 7.20 11.01
C PHE A 42 1.48 7.16 10.20
N VAL A 43 1.72 6.06 9.48
CA VAL A 43 2.98 5.80 8.79
C VAL A 43 2.87 6.13 7.30
N LEU A 44 1.80 5.69 6.63
CA LEU A 44 1.62 5.83 5.18
C LEU A 44 1.76 7.27 4.65
N PRO A 45 1.24 8.33 5.32
CA PRO A 45 1.40 9.71 4.83
C PRO A 45 2.86 10.19 4.75
N ARG A 46 3.80 9.46 5.36
CA ARG A 46 5.25 9.75 5.35
C ARG A 46 6.04 8.80 4.46
N CYS A 47 5.41 7.79 3.90
CA CYS A 47 6.05 6.79 3.06
C CYS A 47 6.16 7.28 1.61
N ALA A 48 7.25 6.91 0.93
CA ALA A 48 7.25 6.87 -0.53
C ALA A 48 6.55 5.58 -0.98
N VAL A 49 5.64 5.70 -1.94
CA VAL A 49 4.95 4.55 -2.54
C VAL A 49 5.48 4.34 -3.96
N LEU A 50 5.74 3.07 -4.29
CA LEU A 50 6.15 2.65 -5.61
C LEU A 50 5.08 1.72 -6.20
N VAL A 51 4.71 1.95 -7.46
CA VAL A 51 3.89 1.04 -8.25
C VAL A 51 4.75 0.54 -9.39
N ASN A 52 4.96 -0.78 -9.48
CA ASN A 52 5.83 -1.41 -10.47
C ASN A 52 7.26 -0.82 -10.54
N GLY A 53 7.79 -0.36 -9.40
CA GLY A 53 9.13 0.22 -9.29
C GLY A 53 9.18 1.74 -9.51
N GLU A 54 8.09 2.37 -9.95
CA GLU A 54 8.02 3.81 -10.16
C GLU A 54 7.38 4.50 -8.96
N ARG A 55 8.03 5.55 -8.45
CA ARG A 55 7.48 6.33 -7.33
C ARG A 55 6.29 7.15 -7.80
N THR A 56 5.19 7.10 -7.05
CA THR A 56 4.01 7.94 -7.28
C THR A 56 3.37 8.39 -5.97
N ASP A 57 2.84 9.60 -5.98
CA ASP A 57 1.99 10.14 -4.92
C ASP A 57 0.52 10.23 -5.37
N ALA A 58 0.25 10.13 -6.68
CA ALA A 58 -1.07 10.21 -7.28
C ALA A 58 -1.82 8.87 -7.23
N ASP A 59 -3.15 8.94 -7.23
CA ASP A 59 -3.97 7.77 -7.49
C ASP A 59 -3.75 7.26 -8.91
N MET A 60 -3.76 5.94 -9.07
CA MET A 60 -3.61 5.29 -10.36
C MET A 60 -4.19 3.87 -10.35
N PRO A 61 -4.56 3.33 -11.51
CA PRO A 61 -4.94 1.93 -11.64
C PRO A 61 -3.79 0.99 -11.25
N LEU A 62 -4.10 -0.08 -10.51
CA LEU A 62 -3.17 -1.16 -10.12
C LEU A 62 -3.29 -2.40 -11.01
N SER A 63 -4.12 -2.33 -12.06
CA SER A 63 -4.27 -3.46 -12.98
C SER A 63 -2.95 -3.78 -13.66
N ALA A 64 -2.65 -5.08 -13.82
CA ALA A 64 -1.51 -5.52 -14.59
C ALA A 64 -1.65 -5.00 -16.03
N SER A 65 -0.64 -4.27 -16.49
CA SER A 65 -0.45 -3.99 -17.93
C SER A 65 -0.30 -5.28 -18.72
#